data_AF-A0A1H1S991-F1
#
_entry.id   AF-A0A1H1S991-F1
#
_cell.length_a   1.000
_cell.length_b   1.000
_cell.length_c   1.000
_cell.angle_alpha   90.00
_cell.angle_beta   90.00
_cell.angle_gamma   90.00
#
_symmetry.space_group_name_H-M   'P 1'
#
loop_
_entity.id
_entity.type
_entity.pdbx_description
1 polymer ?
#
loop_
_entity_poly.entity_id
_entity_poly.type
_entity_poly.pdbx_seq_one_letter_code
_entity_poly.pdbx_strand_id
1 'polypeptide(L)'
;MPSYSPEFKEQTVKKMMPPHNRSVAHLSRETGVSEPTLYAWKKQFQTRGFLVPSKPSSPDRWDARAKLAAVIRTASMNEAERSTYCREHGLYPEQLEAWKEAFENMGAGGHPADKAQLTAERKKSRSLEKELLRKERALAEAAALLTLSKKARAIWGTSEDD
;
A
#
# COMPACT_ATOMS: atom_id res chain seq x y z
N MET A 1 29.59 19.83 -7.35
CA MET A 1 29.31 18.44 -6.92
C MET A 1 30.60 17.65 -7.00
N PRO A 2 31.11 17.06 -5.90
CA PRO A 2 32.30 16.21 -5.96
C PRO A 2 32.05 15.06 -6.96
N SER A 3 32.87 14.96 -8.00
CA SER A 3 32.79 13.87 -8.97
C SER A 3 33.55 12.68 -8.42
N TYR A 4 32.85 11.64 -7.99
CA TYR A 4 33.45 10.39 -7.52
C TYR A 4 33.73 9.48 -8.72
N SER A 5 34.93 8.89 -8.76
CA SER A 5 35.32 7.93 -9.80
C SER A 5 34.39 6.70 -9.79
N PRO A 6 34.16 6.06 -10.95
CA PRO A 6 33.30 4.88 -11.04
C PRO A 6 33.82 3.72 -10.18
N GLU A 7 35.13 3.51 -10.16
CA GLU A 7 35.80 2.46 -9.37
C GLU A 7 35.56 2.62 -7.86
N PHE A 8 35.59 3.87 -7.37
CA PHE A 8 35.34 4.18 -5.96
C PHE A 8 33.90 3.89 -5.57
N LYS A 9 32.93 4.21 -6.46
CA LYS A 9 31.51 3.90 -6.24
C LYS A 9 31.30 2.40 -6.15
N GLU A 10 31.92 1.64 -7.05
CA GLU A 10 31.84 0.17 -7.09
C GLU A 10 32.40 -0.47 -5.82
N GLN A 11 33.61 -0.09 -5.40
CA GLN A 11 34.20 -0.60 -4.15
C GLN A 11 33.35 -0.28 -2.93
N THR A 12 32.83 0.95 -2.85
CA THR A 12 32.01 1.40 -1.72
C THR A 12 30.69 0.64 -1.65
N VAL A 13 30.06 0.40 -2.81
CA VAL A 13 28.83 -0.40 -2.90
C VAL A 13 29.12 -1.88 -2.61
N LYS A 14 30.25 -2.43 -3.05
CA LYS A 14 30.68 -3.81 -2.75
C LYS A 14 30.88 -4.04 -1.25
N LYS A 15 31.38 -3.05 -0.51
CA LYS A 15 31.46 -3.10 0.97
C LYS A 15 30.09 -3.16 1.66
N MET A 16 29.02 -2.66 1.02
CA MET A 16 27.63 -2.76 1.52
C MET A 16 26.94 -4.08 1.18
N MET A 17 27.58 -4.94 0.38
CA MET A 17 27.06 -6.23 -0.06
C MET A 17 27.64 -7.38 0.79
N PRO A 18 27.04 -8.58 0.72
CA PRO A 18 27.65 -9.80 1.20
C PRO A 18 29.00 -10.01 0.51
N PRO A 19 30.02 -10.48 1.25
CA PRO A 19 29.97 -11.03 2.61
C PRO A 19 30.11 -10.00 3.74
N HIS A 20 30.33 -8.70 3.45
CA HIS A 20 30.71 -7.72 4.48
C HIS A 20 29.53 -7.00 5.14
N ASN A 21 28.42 -6.77 4.41
CA ASN A 21 27.18 -6.15 4.91
C ASN A 21 27.38 -4.90 5.80
N ARG A 22 28.37 -4.04 5.47
CA ARG A 22 28.68 -2.86 6.29
C ARG A 22 27.53 -1.84 6.26
N SER A 23 27.29 -1.18 7.39
CA SER A 23 26.23 -0.17 7.50
C SER A 23 26.58 1.10 6.73
N VAL A 24 25.55 1.74 6.16
CA VAL A 24 25.70 3.00 5.40
C VAL A 24 26.28 4.12 6.29
N ALA A 25 25.87 4.17 7.56
CA ALA A 25 26.38 5.14 8.53
C ALA A 25 27.88 4.96 8.83
N HIS A 26 28.35 3.71 8.94
CA HIS A 26 29.78 3.45 9.13
C HIS A 26 30.58 3.85 7.88
N LEU A 27 30.09 3.51 6.69
CA LEU A 27 30.76 3.87 5.44
C LEU A 27 30.76 5.38 5.20
N SER A 28 29.71 6.09 5.61
CA SER A 28 29.67 7.56 5.53
C SER A 28 30.79 8.20 6.36
N ARG A 29 31.04 7.68 7.58
CA ARG A 29 32.15 8.13 8.43
C ARG A 29 33.53 7.75 7.89
N GLU A 30 33.67 6.55 7.33
CA GLU A 30 34.93 6.03 6.78
C GLU A 30 35.33 6.74 5.48
N THR A 31 34.38 6.99 4.60
CA THR A 31 34.62 7.50 3.24
C THR A 31 34.39 9.01 3.10
N GLY A 32 33.78 9.65 4.09
CA GLY A 32 33.37 11.05 4.03
C GLY A 32 32.20 11.34 3.08
N VAL A 33 31.61 10.30 2.48
CA VAL A 33 30.48 10.43 1.56
C VAL A 33 29.18 10.53 2.35
N SER A 34 28.30 11.46 1.96
CA SER A 34 27.00 11.61 2.62
C SER A 34 26.14 10.34 2.49
N GLU A 35 25.40 9.99 3.56
CA GLU A 35 24.49 8.83 3.55
C GLU A 35 23.50 8.85 2.36
N PRO A 36 22.88 9.99 1.98
CA PRO A 36 21.99 10.04 0.82
C PRO A 36 22.65 9.64 -0.49
N THR A 37 23.91 10.03 -0.69
CA THR A 37 24.69 9.66 -1.89
C THR A 37 24.98 8.17 -1.93
N LEU A 38 25.32 7.57 -0.78
CA LEU A 38 25.54 6.13 -0.64
C LEU A 38 24.26 5.32 -0.95
N TYR A 39 23.10 5.78 -0.48
CA TYR A 39 21.80 5.20 -0.83
C TYR A 39 21.49 5.32 -2.33
N ALA A 40 21.80 6.46 -2.95
CA ALA A 40 21.60 6.68 -4.37
C ALA A 40 22.44 5.70 -5.21
N TRP A 41 23.71 5.49 -4.85
CA TRP A 41 24.57 4.50 -5.53
C TRP A 41 24.03 3.09 -5.32
N LYS A 42 23.65 2.71 -4.10
CA LYS A 42 23.03 1.41 -3.82
C LYS A 42 21.85 1.14 -4.75
N LYS A 43 20.95 2.12 -4.92
CA LYS A 43 19.79 2.04 -5.81
C LYS A 43 20.17 1.94 -7.29
N GLN A 44 21.19 2.69 -7.74
CA GLN A 44 21.67 2.60 -9.12
C GLN A 44 22.24 1.22 -9.46
N PHE A 45 23.01 0.62 -8.54
CA PHE A 45 23.55 -0.73 -8.71
C PHE A 45 22.45 -1.81 -8.65
N GLN A 46 21.40 -1.60 -7.85
CA GLN A 46 20.19 -2.46 -7.86
C GLN A 46 19.50 -2.44 -9.23
N THR A 47 19.26 -1.25 -9.78
CA THR A 47 18.61 -1.09 -11.10
C THR A 47 19.45 -1.69 -12.23
N ARG A 48 20.79 -1.68 -12.09
CA ARG A 48 21.74 -2.27 -13.05
C ARG A 48 21.86 -3.80 -12.96
N GLY A 49 21.07 -4.46 -12.12
CA GLY A 49 21.01 -5.93 -12.05
C GLY A 49 22.07 -6.57 -11.17
N PHE A 50 22.84 -5.79 -10.39
CA PHE A 50 23.67 -6.37 -9.34
C PHE A 50 22.77 -6.81 -8.19
N LEU A 51 22.95 -8.06 -7.72
CA LEU A 51 22.30 -8.63 -6.54
C LEU A 51 22.79 -7.89 -5.28
N VAL A 52 22.31 -6.66 -5.11
CA VAL A 52 22.51 -5.87 -3.90
C VAL A 52 21.42 -6.32 -2.95
N PRO A 53 21.73 -6.93 -1.79
CA PRO A 53 20.69 -7.20 -0.83
C PRO A 53 20.06 -5.89 -0.40
N SER A 54 18.79 -5.75 -0.76
CA SER A 54 17.93 -4.85 -0.02
C SER A 54 17.99 -5.30 1.44
N LYS A 55 18.04 -4.34 2.36
CA LYS A 55 17.70 -4.62 3.76
C LYS A 55 16.37 -5.39 3.80
N PRO A 56 16.16 -6.23 4.84
CA PRO A 56 15.31 -7.42 4.79
C PRO A 56 14.01 -7.11 4.08
N SER A 57 13.71 -7.98 3.11
CA SER A 57 12.51 -7.94 2.28
C SER A 57 11.34 -7.45 3.11
N SER A 58 10.89 -6.21 2.85
CA SER A 58 9.76 -5.65 3.59
C SER A 58 8.64 -6.67 3.49
N PRO A 59 8.12 -7.22 4.61
CA PRO A 59 7.04 -8.21 4.58
C PRO A 59 5.79 -7.68 3.86
N ASP A 60 5.73 -6.36 3.66
CA ASP A 60 4.72 -5.62 2.91
C ASP A 60 4.82 -5.80 1.37
N ARG A 61 5.97 -6.21 0.84
CA ARG A 61 6.16 -6.51 -0.60
C ARG A 61 5.84 -7.95 -0.98
N TRP A 62 5.52 -8.81 -0.02
CA TRP A 62 5.18 -10.20 -0.28
C TRP A 62 3.69 -10.33 -0.57
N ASP A 63 3.36 -10.87 -1.73
CA ASP A 63 1.98 -11.23 -2.08
C ASP A 63 1.43 -12.28 -1.11
N ALA A 64 0.11 -12.28 -0.87
CA ALA A 64 -0.54 -13.23 0.04
C ALA A 64 -0.25 -14.70 -0.32
N ARG A 65 -0.17 -15.02 -1.63
CA ARG A 65 0.22 -16.35 -2.12
C ARG A 65 1.66 -16.71 -1.76
N ALA A 66 2.59 -15.75 -1.85
CA ALA A 66 3.99 -15.96 -1.50
C ALA A 66 4.17 -16.13 0.01
N LYS A 67 3.43 -15.36 0.82
CA LYS A 67 3.37 -15.52 2.29
C LYS A 67 2.89 -16.92 2.67
N LEU A 68 1.80 -17.38 2.07
CA LEU A 68 1.27 -18.72 2.31
C LEU A 68 2.26 -19.82 1.90
N ALA A 69 2.89 -19.69 0.73
CA ALA A 69 3.89 -20.66 0.28
C ALA A 69 5.09 -20.75 1.22
N ALA A 70 5.55 -19.61 1.76
CA ALA A 70 6.61 -19.58 2.76
C ALA A 70 6.19 -20.30 4.05
N VAL A 71 5.00 -19.98 4.58
CA VAL A 71 4.46 -20.64 5.79
C VAL A 71 4.37 -22.16 5.59
N ILE A 72 3.79 -22.63 4.48
CA ILE A 72 3.67 -24.07 4.16
C ILE A 72 5.04 -24.73 4.08
N ARG A 73 6.01 -24.11 3.39
CA ARG A 73 7.35 -24.67 3.22
C ARG A 73 8.10 -24.77 4.55
N THR A 74 7.94 -23.77 5.42
CA THR A 74 8.59 -23.75 6.73
C THR A 74 7.90 -24.63 7.77
N ALA A 75 6.69 -25.14 7.49
CA ALA A 75 5.93 -25.96 8.43
C ALA A 75 6.60 -27.32 8.71
N SER A 76 7.35 -27.88 7.76
CA SER A 76 8.07 -29.16 7.93
C SER A 76 9.54 -29.00 8.32
N MET A 77 10.03 -27.75 8.44
CA MET A 77 11.44 -27.45 8.72
C MET A 77 11.69 -27.38 10.23
N ASN A 78 12.89 -27.78 10.66
CA ASN A 78 13.32 -27.58 12.05
C ASN A 78 13.67 -26.09 12.32
N GLU A 79 13.87 -25.72 13.59
CA GLU A 79 14.14 -24.32 13.96
C GLU A 79 15.41 -23.74 13.30
N ALA A 80 16.46 -24.55 13.17
CA ALA A 80 17.70 -24.15 12.51
C ALA A 80 17.48 -23.89 11.01
N GLU A 81 16.76 -24.78 10.31
CA GLU A 81 16.39 -24.67 8.89
C GLU A 81 15.45 -23.50 8.63
N ARG A 82 14.50 -23.25 9.55
CA ARG A 82 13.64 -22.07 9.50
C ARG A 82 14.48 -20.80 9.62
N SER A 83 15.48 -20.78 10.51
CA SER A 83 16.36 -19.63 10.69
C SER A 83 17.25 -19.36 9.46
N THR A 84 17.75 -20.40 8.79
CA THR A 84 18.54 -20.24 7.55
C THR A 84 17.66 -19.76 6.41
N TYR A 85 16.48 -20.35 6.23
CA TYR A 85 15.48 -19.92 5.26
C TYR A 85 15.11 -18.45 5.45
N CYS A 86 14.87 -18.03 6.70
CA CYS A 86 14.60 -16.64 7.04
C CYS A 86 15.75 -15.70 6.63
N ARG A 87 17.00 -16.08 6.88
CA ARG A 87 18.17 -15.27 6.50
C ARG A 87 18.35 -15.16 4.99
N GLU A 88 18.12 -16.25 4.26
CA GLU A 88 18.22 -16.28 2.79
C GLU A 88 17.14 -15.42 2.12
N HIS A 89 15.91 -15.47 2.65
CA HIS A 89 14.76 -14.75 2.09
C HIS A 89 14.54 -13.37 2.71
N GLY A 90 15.38 -12.96 3.66
CA GLY A 90 15.29 -11.67 4.35
C GLY A 90 14.03 -11.53 5.20
N LEU A 91 13.58 -12.63 5.81
CA LEU A 91 12.44 -12.71 6.72
C LEU A 91 12.91 -12.91 8.17
N TYR A 92 12.03 -12.63 9.12
CA TYR A 92 12.22 -12.99 10.52
C TYR A 92 11.30 -14.15 10.91
N PRO A 93 11.72 -15.07 11.80
CA PRO A 93 10.89 -16.18 12.26
C PRO A 93 9.52 -15.73 12.83
N GLU A 94 9.53 -14.60 13.56
CA GLU A 94 8.32 -13.97 14.11
C GLU A 94 7.31 -13.56 13.03
N GLN A 95 7.79 -13.19 11.83
CA GLN A 95 6.90 -12.83 10.71
C GLN A 95 6.20 -14.05 10.13
N LEU A 96 6.87 -15.20 10.09
CA LEU A 96 6.27 -16.45 9.63
C LEU A 96 5.18 -16.91 10.60
N GLU A 97 5.41 -16.80 11.91
CA GLU A 97 4.39 -17.10 12.91
C GLU A 97 3.22 -16.12 12.83
N ALA A 98 3.48 -14.82 12.71
CA ALA A 98 2.42 -13.82 12.53
C ALA A 98 1.58 -14.06 11.27
N TRP A 99 2.19 -14.51 10.17
CA TRP A 99 1.44 -14.87 8.96
C TRP A 99 0.62 -16.13 9.15
N LYS A 100 1.17 -17.15 9.82
CA LYS A 100 0.45 -18.37 10.16
C LYS A 100 -0.79 -18.05 11.00
N GLU A 101 -0.62 -17.27 12.07
CA GLU A 101 -1.74 -16.80 12.92
C GLU A 101 -2.75 -15.99 12.11
N ALA A 102 -2.31 -15.10 11.23
CA ALA A 102 -3.22 -14.32 10.38
C ALA A 102 -4.05 -15.22 9.44
N PHE A 103 -3.46 -16.28 8.88
CA PHE A 103 -4.18 -17.24 8.04
C PHE A 103 -5.16 -18.11 8.85
N GLU A 104 -4.76 -18.57 10.04
CA GLU A 104 -5.63 -19.33 10.95
C GLU A 104 -6.82 -18.46 11.41
N ASN A 105 -6.58 -17.20 11.73
CA ASN A 105 -7.61 -16.26 12.17
C ASN A 105 -8.49 -15.74 11.02
N MET A 106 -8.02 -15.75 9.77
CA MET A 106 -8.81 -15.36 8.60
C MET A 106 -10.00 -16.31 8.38
N GLY A 107 -9.86 -17.61 8.71
CA GLY A 107 -10.97 -18.56 8.67
C GLY A 107 -11.95 -18.43 9.85
N ALA A 108 -11.46 -18.00 11.01
CA ALA A 108 -12.26 -17.79 12.21
C ALA A 108 -12.99 -16.42 12.24
N GLY A 109 -12.59 -15.48 11.38
CA GLY A 109 -12.86 -14.06 11.50
C GLY A 109 -13.93 -13.47 10.58
N GLY A 110 -15.00 -14.20 10.27
CA GLY A 110 -16.25 -13.52 9.95
C GLY A 110 -16.84 -12.94 11.24
N HIS A 111 -16.20 -11.93 11.84
CA HIS A 111 -16.62 -11.39 13.13
C HIS A 111 -18.13 -11.09 13.07
N PRO A 112 -18.95 -11.57 14.01
CA PRO A 112 -20.39 -11.26 14.01
C PRO A 112 -20.63 -9.74 14.06
N ALA A 113 -19.68 -8.98 14.62
CA ALA A 113 -19.64 -7.53 14.55
C ALA A 113 -19.55 -7.00 13.10
N ASP A 114 -18.73 -7.60 12.23
CA ASP A 114 -18.62 -7.20 10.82
C ASP A 114 -19.90 -7.49 10.06
N LYS A 115 -20.57 -8.60 10.33
CA LYS A 115 -21.87 -8.89 9.71
C LYS A 115 -22.94 -7.89 10.16
N ALA A 116 -23.01 -7.59 11.45
CA ALA A 116 -23.95 -6.61 11.99
C ALA A 116 -23.68 -5.21 11.41
N GLN A 117 -22.42 -4.77 11.38
CA GLN A 117 -22.00 -3.51 10.77
C GLN A 117 -22.33 -3.47 9.27
N LEU A 118 -22.05 -4.54 8.52
CA LEU A 118 -22.37 -4.62 7.10
C LEU A 118 -23.89 -4.49 6.86
N THR A 119 -24.72 -5.09 7.71
CA THR A 119 -26.19 -4.93 7.60
C THR A 119 -26.65 -3.52 7.96
N ALA A 120 -26.03 -2.87 8.94
CA ALA A 120 -26.33 -1.50 9.32
C ALA A 120 -25.95 -0.53 8.19
N GLU A 121 -24.76 -0.68 7.61
CA GLU A 121 -24.31 0.12 6.47
C GLU A 121 -25.20 -0.08 5.24
N ARG A 122 -25.62 -1.31 4.94
CA ARG A 122 -26.59 -1.57 3.87
C ARG A 122 -27.94 -0.88 4.10
N LYS A 123 -28.42 -0.84 5.35
CA LYS A 123 -29.67 -0.13 5.69
C LYS A 123 -29.52 1.38 5.50
N LYS A 124 -28.39 1.95 5.92
CA LYS A 124 -28.07 3.38 5.74
C LYS A 124 -27.97 3.74 4.26
N SER A 125 -27.29 2.93 3.45
CA SER A 125 -27.21 3.16 1.99
C SER A 125 -28.60 3.22 1.37
N ARG A 126 -29.48 2.26 1.70
CA ARG A 126 -30.85 2.24 1.19
C ARG A 126 -31.70 3.43 1.66
N SER A 127 -31.51 3.91 2.90
CA SER A 127 -32.25 5.10 3.35
C SER A 127 -31.77 6.36 2.64
N LEU A 128 -30.44 6.51 2.48
CA LEU A 128 -29.84 7.63 1.78
C LEU A 128 -30.24 7.65 0.30
N GLU A 129 -30.24 6.49 -0.38
CA GLU A 129 -30.71 6.36 -1.76
C GLU A 129 -32.17 6.81 -1.92
N LYS A 130 -33.05 6.45 -0.98
CA LYS A 130 -34.46 6.87 -1.00
C LYS A 130 -34.62 8.37 -0.77
N GLU A 131 -33.86 8.95 0.16
CA GLU A 131 -33.88 10.39 0.38
C GLU A 131 -33.36 11.16 -0.83
N LEU A 132 -32.30 10.64 -1.46
CA LEU A 132 -31.72 11.21 -2.67
C LEU A 132 -32.76 11.19 -3.80
N LEU A 133 -33.43 10.08 -4.06
CA LEU A 133 -34.49 9.98 -5.07
C LEU A 133 -35.66 10.94 -4.82
N ARG A 134 -36.08 11.12 -3.55
CA ARG A 134 -37.13 12.09 -3.20
C ARG A 134 -36.69 13.52 -3.47
N LYS A 135 -35.45 13.86 -3.12
CA LYS A 135 -34.88 15.19 -3.36
C LYS A 135 -34.70 15.45 -4.86
N GLU A 136 -34.21 14.49 -5.62
CA GLU A 136 -34.10 14.58 -7.08
C GLU A 136 -35.46 14.78 -7.75
N ARG A 137 -36.51 14.07 -7.30
CA ARG A 137 -37.87 14.26 -7.80
C ARG A 137 -38.39 15.67 -7.49
N ALA A 138 -38.23 16.16 -6.26
CA ALA A 138 -38.63 17.51 -5.89
C ALA A 138 -37.86 18.58 -6.70
N LEU A 139 -36.56 18.37 -6.94
CA LEU A 139 -35.74 19.22 -7.78
C LEU A 139 -36.21 19.19 -9.25
N ALA A 140 -36.57 18.02 -9.78
CA ALA A 140 -37.11 17.89 -11.13
C ALA A 140 -38.48 18.57 -11.28
N GLU A 141 -39.37 18.44 -10.28
CA GLU A 141 -40.66 19.13 -10.24
C GLU A 141 -40.46 20.66 -10.17
N ALA A 142 -39.54 21.16 -9.34
CA ALA A 142 -39.20 22.58 -9.28
C ALA A 142 -38.62 23.09 -10.61
N ALA A 143 -37.73 22.32 -11.24
CA ALA A 143 -37.21 22.66 -12.57
C ALA A 143 -38.33 22.71 -13.62
N ALA A 144 -39.26 21.75 -13.60
CA ALA A 144 -40.41 21.74 -14.50
C ALA A 144 -41.28 23.00 -14.31
N LEU A 145 -41.64 23.35 -13.07
CA LEU A 145 -42.40 24.56 -12.76
C LEU A 145 -41.67 25.84 -13.22
N LEU A 146 -40.35 25.92 -13.00
CA LEU A 146 -39.54 27.04 -13.49
C LEU A 146 -39.53 27.11 -15.03
N THR A 147 -39.44 25.98 -15.73
CA THR A 147 -39.52 26.00 -17.20
C THR A 147 -40.90 26.41 -17.71
N LEU A 148 -41.97 25.97 -17.04
CA LEU A 148 -43.34 26.27 -17.43
C LEU A 148 -43.68 27.73 -17.17
N SER A 149 -43.25 28.30 -16.03
CA SER A 149 -43.38 29.74 -15.74
C SER A 149 -42.63 30.61 -16.75
N LYS A 150 -41.40 30.22 -17.15
CA LYS A 150 -40.64 30.91 -18.21
C LYS A 150 -41.38 30.88 -19.54
N LYS A 151 -41.92 29.71 -19.94
CA LYS A 151 -42.69 29.56 -21.18
C LYS A 151 -43.99 30.39 -21.14
N ALA A 152 -44.70 30.37 -20.02
CA ALA A 152 -45.91 31.17 -19.82
C ALA A 152 -45.62 32.68 -19.95
N ARG A 153 -44.57 33.17 -19.29
CA ARG A 153 -44.12 34.56 -19.40
C ARG A 153 -43.70 34.94 -20.83
N ALA A 154 -43.13 34.01 -21.60
CA ALA A 154 -42.77 34.25 -23.00
C ALA A 154 -43.99 34.33 -23.93
N ILE A 155 -45.07 33.60 -23.64
CA ILE A 155 -46.29 33.57 -24.47
C ILE A 155 -47.22 34.73 -24.11
N TRP A 156 -47.45 34.96 -22.81
CA TRP A 156 -48.42 35.94 -22.33
C TRP A 156 -47.82 37.29 -21.92
N GLY A 157 -46.48 37.42 -21.95
CA GLY A 157 -45.79 38.60 -21.43
C GLY A 157 -45.79 38.62 -19.89
N THR A 158 -44.96 39.47 -19.31
CA THR A 158 -45.08 39.84 -17.89
C THR A 158 -46.39 40.59 -17.70
N SER A 159 -47.33 40.06 -16.92
CA SER A 159 -48.31 40.92 -16.25
C SER A 159 -47.57 41.69 -15.16
N GLU A 160 -46.75 42.65 -15.58
CA GLU A 160 -46.33 43.78 -14.77
C GLU A 160 -47.30 44.90 -15.13
N ASP A 161 -48.42 44.93 -14.41
CA ASP A 161 -49.14 46.16 -14.10
C ASP A 161 -49.34 46.10 -12.57
N ASP A 162 -48.46 46.84 -11.88
CA ASP A 162 -48.30 47.11 -10.42
C ASP A 162 -47.95 45.97 -9.43
#